data_AF-A0A8S2PXU5-F1
#
_entry.id   AF-A0A8S2PXU5-F1
#
_cell.length_a   1.000
_cell.length_b   1.000
_cell.length_c   1.000
_cell.angle_alpha   90.00
_cell.angle_beta   90.00
_cell.angle_gamma   90.00
#
_symmetry.space_group_name_H-M   'P 1'
#
loop_
_entity.id
_entity.type
_entity.pdbx_description
1 polymer ?
#
loop_
_entity_poly.entity_id
_entity_poly.type
_entity_poly.pdbx_seq_one_letter_code
_entity_poly.pdbx_strand_id
1 'polypeptide(L)'
;YLCLERYHEIDKRYRDIEYTNNELKQLNAQLEKDLLSVGGVSELFRRGPEGQTSDSSVNETGIIKDVLNQSSAPLTSFSDSLTNTSTRDSPSDEALTAIVISQRERFRIRNIELENDNVSLKQQIGIFQNEMDKLRSDNIKLYEKIKFIQSYPTTRAADESIDRYSRGYDASLDPFTNFTKQEKQKKYESLKLHEKFALNFGRFILSSHKSRTFFVIYFILVHILIFLSLYKMVHTGSSVRDMSQICFDKFREHMAGVHGDKDFHLEHAHAGAGAGVGLTPPPHIHRLLPPIGGYEKMPLVSLEEAVAPLESLLPSIQQYVYAAKQRCQAPADGLSLDESAAIMLYTMVWEPLDECLYVALNAVLRSQQRSFLKPWFLFLKLFLTALNRLPFTSRCNVYRWTELDLHLQYTKGKTVIWWGFSSCTASVADLESKRVLGKLGPRTLFSIECFSGKDIRKHSYNPSDDEILLCPGTQFEIVSCIDARADLHIIQLKETKPPFPLLVPVPHFEPSLYPFAMKHSMACASLPSNQSTITRARGYEIIYIDSNDPNDKSNTKST
;
A
#
# COMPACT_ATOMS: atom_id res chain seq x y z
N TYR A 1 -17.08 56.33 -6.92
CA TYR A 1 -16.03 56.41 -5.90
C TYR A 1 -15.53 55.04 -5.46
N LEU A 2 -16.33 54.19 -4.79
CA LEU A 2 -15.90 52.84 -4.34
C LEU A 2 -15.33 51.91 -5.43
N CYS A 3 -15.86 51.96 -6.65
CA CYS A 3 -15.36 51.13 -7.76
C CYS A 3 -13.98 51.60 -8.28
N LEU A 4 -13.70 52.91 -8.22
CA LEU A 4 -12.44 53.49 -8.67
C LEU A 4 -11.30 53.18 -7.68
N GLU A 5 -11.63 53.19 -6.40
CA GLU A 5 -10.69 52.86 -5.31
C GLU A 5 -10.28 51.38 -5.35
N ARG A 6 -11.25 50.49 -5.61
CA ARG A 6 -10.98 49.06 -5.80
C ARG A 6 -10.16 48.77 -7.06
N TYR A 7 -10.37 49.54 -8.12
CA TYR A 7 -9.55 49.46 -9.33
C TYR A 7 -8.10 49.86 -9.05
N HIS A 8 -7.87 50.94 -8.29
CA HIS A 8 -6.52 51.34 -7.90
C HIS A 8 -5.84 50.35 -6.96
N GLU A 9 -6.57 49.71 -6.06
CA GLU A 9 -6.01 48.67 -5.19
C GLU A 9 -5.59 47.43 -6.00
N ILE A 10 -6.42 47.01 -6.96
CA ILE A 10 -6.11 45.87 -7.84
C ILE A 10 -4.91 46.20 -8.73
N ASP A 11 -4.85 47.40 -9.30
CA ASP A 11 -3.75 47.89 -10.12
C ASP A 11 -2.43 47.99 -9.34
N LYS A 12 -2.49 48.37 -8.06
CA LYS A 12 -1.33 48.34 -7.16
C LYS A 12 -0.85 46.91 -6.91
N ARG A 13 -1.75 45.98 -6.58
CA ARG A 13 -1.39 44.56 -6.39
C ARG A 13 -0.83 43.93 -7.65
N TYR A 14 -1.34 44.30 -8.83
CA TYR A 14 -0.84 43.82 -10.10
C TYR A 14 0.61 44.26 -10.32
N ARG A 15 0.94 45.53 -10.05
CA ARG A 15 2.32 46.05 -10.11
C ARG A 15 3.26 45.36 -9.13
N ASP A 16 2.80 45.10 -7.90
CA ASP A 16 3.62 44.41 -6.90
C ASP A 16 3.93 42.95 -7.32
N ILE A 17 2.94 42.26 -7.92
CA ILE A 17 3.13 40.92 -8.49
C ILE A 17 4.08 40.97 -9.69
N GLU A 18 3.96 41.97 -10.56
CA GLU A 18 4.84 42.11 -11.72
C GLU A 18 6.30 42.38 -11.30
N TYR A 19 6.50 43.19 -10.25
CA TYR A 19 7.82 43.44 -9.66
C TYR A 19 8.45 42.16 -9.10
N THR A 20 7.73 41.42 -8.25
CA THR A 20 8.23 40.17 -7.66
C THR A 20 8.48 39.09 -8.71
N ASN A 21 7.69 39.03 -9.78
CA ASN A 21 7.91 38.11 -10.89
C ASN A 21 9.20 38.44 -11.67
N ASN A 22 9.47 39.73 -11.88
CA ASN A 22 10.71 40.18 -12.52
C ASN A 22 11.94 39.93 -11.65
N GLU A 23 11.83 40.13 -10.33
CA GLU A 23 12.89 39.79 -9.38
C GLU A 23 13.19 38.29 -9.38
N LEU A 24 12.15 37.43 -9.35
CA LEU A 24 12.31 35.98 -9.48
C LEU A 24 12.97 35.56 -10.81
N LYS A 25 12.64 36.22 -11.92
CA LYS A 25 13.28 35.96 -13.22
C LYS A 25 14.75 36.36 -13.22
N GLN A 26 15.10 37.50 -12.62
CA GLN A 26 16.49 37.92 -12.48
C GLN A 26 17.27 36.95 -11.60
N LEU A 27 16.67 36.50 -10.50
CA LEU A 27 17.30 35.54 -9.60
C LEU A 27 17.51 34.18 -10.28
N ASN A 28 16.54 33.71 -11.06
CA ASN A 28 16.70 32.49 -11.85
C ASN A 28 17.78 32.63 -12.92
N ALA A 29 17.85 33.76 -13.63
CA ALA A 29 18.90 34.02 -14.61
C ALA A 29 20.29 34.05 -13.95
N GLN A 30 20.39 34.61 -12.74
CA GLN A 30 21.62 34.59 -11.94
C GLN A 30 21.97 33.15 -11.52
N LEU A 31 20.99 32.37 -11.08
CA LEU A 31 21.19 30.97 -10.69
C LEU A 31 21.62 30.10 -11.88
N GLU A 32 21.05 30.32 -13.07
CA GLU A 32 21.44 29.64 -14.31
C GLU A 32 22.89 29.99 -14.69
N LYS A 33 23.29 31.26 -14.55
CA LYS A 33 24.67 31.71 -14.78
C LYS A 33 25.65 31.07 -13.79
N ASP A 34 25.26 30.98 -12.52
CA ASP A 34 26.09 30.37 -11.48
C ASP A 34 26.19 28.85 -11.68
N LEU A 35 25.10 28.17 -12.07
CA LEU A 35 25.11 26.75 -12.43
C LEU A 35 25.96 26.46 -13.68
N LEU A 36 25.93 27.33 -14.69
CA LEU A 36 26.83 27.24 -15.85
C LEU A 36 28.30 27.38 -15.44
N SER A 37 28.60 28.26 -14.48
CA SER A 37 29.96 28.40 -13.95
C SER A 37 30.44 27.13 -13.23
N VAL A 38 29.58 26.48 -12.45
CA VAL A 38 29.85 25.21 -11.76
C VAL A 38 29.91 24.04 -12.76
N GLY A 39 29.10 24.09 -13.82
CA GLY A 39 29.15 23.16 -14.95
C GLY A 39 30.51 23.20 -15.67
N GLY A 40 31.06 24.40 -15.88
CA GLY A 40 32.42 24.57 -16.42
C GLY A 40 33.52 23.96 -15.55
N VAL A 41 33.38 24.01 -14.22
CA VAL A 41 34.30 23.33 -13.27
C VAL A 41 34.15 21.80 -13.36
N SER A 42 32.93 21.29 -13.57
CA SER A 42 32.69 19.85 -13.77
C SER A 42 33.22 19.35 -15.12
N GLU A 43 33.25 20.20 -16.16
CA GLU A 43 33.77 19.87 -17.48
C GLU A 43 35.31 19.89 -17.52
N LEU A 44 35.94 20.75 -16.72
CA LEU A 44 37.39 20.72 -16.44
C LEU A 44 37.81 19.44 -15.71
N PHE A 45 37.03 18.95 -14.75
CA PHE A 45 37.29 17.66 -14.07
C PHE A 45 36.99 16.43 -14.93
N ARG A 46 36.21 16.57 -16.01
CA ARG A 46 35.95 15.48 -16.97
C ARG A 46 37.10 15.26 -17.95
N ARG A 47 37.99 16.24 -18.11
CA ARG A 47 39.16 16.14 -19.00
C ARG A 47 40.39 15.64 -18.23
N GLY A 48 40.30 14.41 -17.74
CA GLY A 48 41.46 13.54 -17.47
C GLY A 48 41.97 12.90 -18.78
N PRO A 49 43.24 12.43 -18.83
CA PRO A 49 44.12 12.70 -19.96
C PRO A 49 43.99 11.70 -21.11
N GLU A 50 43.63 12.19 -22.29
CA GLU A 50 44.04 11.57 -23.55
C GLU A 50 44.89 12.58 -24.34
N GLY A 51 46.05 12.12 -24.80
CA GLY A 51 47.21 12.94 -25.08
C GLY A 51 47.12 13.85 -26.30
N GLN A 52 47.75 15.02 -26.17
CA GLN A 52 48.58 15.62 -27.20
C GLN A 52 49.46 16.72 -26.61
N THR A 53 50.63 16.86 -27.22
CA THR A 53 51.78 17.68 -26.82
C THR A 53 51.59 19.17 -27.04
N SER A 54 52.56 19.95 -26.54
CA SER A 54 52.93 21.35 -26.79
C SER A 54 52.30 22.47 -25.94
N ASP A 55 53.17 23.00 -25.06
CA ASP A 55 53.43 24.40 -24.74
C ASP A 55 52.27 25.36 -24.52
N SER A 56 52.04 25.73 -23.26
CA SER A 56 52.35 27.08 -22.77
C SER A 56 52.02 27.17 -21.28
N SER A 57 53.03 27.55 -20.49
CA SER A 57 52.84 28.13 -19.17
C SER A 57 51.98 29.39 -19.30
N VAL A 58 51.01 29.58 -18.39
CA VAL A 58 50.59 30.86 -17.78
C VAL A 58 49.23 30.71 -17.06
N ASN A 59 49.24 30.97 -15.74
CA ASN A 59 48.15 31.45 -14.88
C ASN A 59 46.93 30.55 -14.52
N GLU A 60 47.14 29.29 -14.16
CA GLU A 60 46.04 28.44 -13.62
C GLU A 60 45.80 28.56 -12.10
N THR A 61 46.70 29.18 -11.33
CA THR A 61 46.58 29.27 -9.85
C THR A 61 46.06 30.61 -9.31
N GLY A 62 45.85 31.61 -10.17
CA GLY A 62 45.35 32.93 -9.78
C GLY A 62 43.83 32.98 -9.60
N ILE A 63 43.09 32.34 -10.50
CA ILE A 63 41.61 32.40 -10.54
C ILE A 63 41.00 31.66 -9.33
N ILE A 64 41.64 30.59 -8.87
CA ILE A 64 41.17 29.78 -7.74
C ILE A 64 41.34 30.51 -6.39
N LYS A 65 42.33 31.40 -6.27
CA LYS A 65 42.54 32.21 -5.04
C LYS A 65 41.57 33.38 -4.93
N ASP A 66 41.16 33.97 -6.04
CA ASP A 66 40.23 35.11 -6.03
C ASP A 66 38.78 34.69 -5.74
N VAL A 67 38.36 33.48 -6.14
CA VAL A 67 37.02 32.96 -5.80
C VAL A 67 36.93 32.53 -4.32
N LEU A 68 38.01 32.00 -3.74
CA LEU A 68 38.02 31.58 -2.32
C LEU A 68 37.97 32.78 -1.35
N ASN A 69 38.48 33.94 -1.76
CA ASN A 69 38.51 35.17 -0.95
C ASN A 69 37.21 35.99 -1.00
N GLN A 70 36.29 35.73 -1.93
CA GLN A 70 34.99 36.42 -1.99
C GLN A 70 33.88 35.73 -1.18
N SER A 71 34.12 34.51 -0.69
CA SER A 71 33.18 33.73 0.13
C SER A 71 33.41 33.82 1.65
N SER A 72 34.26 34.72 2.11
CA SER A 72 34.58 34.91 3.54
C SER A 72 34.34 36.37 3.98
N ALA A 73 33.07 36.77 4.05
CA ALA A 73 32.68 37.94 4.84
C ALA A 73 32.50 37.53 6.31
N PRO A 74 33.14 38.21 7.28
CA PRO A 74 32.94 37.95 8.71
C PRO A 74 31.62 38.57 9.18
N LEU A 75 30.64 37.74 9.56
CA LEU A 75 29.45 38.18 10.30
C LEU A 75 29.81 38.41 11.77
N THR A 76 30.44 39.54 12.04
CA THR A 76 30.59 40.10 13.39
C THR A 76 30.27 41.59 13.34
N SER A 77 29.00 41.97 13.42
CA SER A 77 28.53 43.30 13.86
C SER A 77 27.01 43.48 13.70
N PHE A 78 26.19 42.73 14.43
CA PHE A 78 24.80 43.14 14.67
C PHE A 78 24.33 42.65 16.05
N SER A 79 25.01 43.13 17.09
CA SER A 79 24.45 43.25 18.44
C SER A 79 24.61 44.71 18.83
N ASP A 80 23.64 45.54 18.45
CA ASP A 80 23.19 46.65 19.27
C ASP A 80 21.95 47.29 18.63
N SER A 81 20.94 47.51 19.46
CA SER A 81 19.69 48.23 19.18
C SER A 81 18.55 47.43 18.52
N LEU A 82 17.70 46.82 19.35
CA LEU A 82 16.38 47.40 19.64
C LEU A 82 15.73 46.67 20.82
N THR A 83 15.58 47.39 21.92
CA THR A 83 14.66 47.07 23.01
C THR A 83 13.21 47.34 22.59
N ASN A 84 12.30 46.59 23.22
CA ASN A 84 10.84 46.74 23.29
C ASN A 84 10.00 46.15 22.15
N THR A 85 9.52 44.93 22.33
CA THR A 85 8.12 44.68 22.75
C THR A 85 7.92 43.21 23.15
N SER A 86 7.01 43.00 24.09
CA SER A 86 6.75 41.77 24.85
C SER A 86 6.37 40.57 23.97
N THR A 87 6.94 39.39 24.25
CA THR A 87 6.23 38.14 24.66
C THR A 87 7.23 37.02 24.92
N ARG A 88 6.87 36.16 25.90
CA ARG A 88 7.58 34.97 26.40
C ARG A 88 8.21 34.11 25.29
N ASP A 89 9.47 33.69 25.43
CA ASP A 89 9.97 32.47 24.81
C ASP A 89 11.03 31.75 25.64
N SER A 90 11.02 30.43 25.50
CA SER A 90 11.64 29.45 26.40
C SER A 90 13.07 29.12 25.96
N PRO A 91 14.02 28.88 26.88
CA PRO A 91 15.43 28.56 26.57
C PRO A 91 15.65 27.21 25.83
N SER A 92 14.58 26.48 25.52
CA SER A 92 14.60 25.20 24.80
C SER A 92 14.91 25.34 23.31
N ASP A 93 14.51 26.44 22.69
CA ASP A 93 14.53 26.58 21.22
C ASP A 93 15.93 26.99 20.73
N GLU A 94 16.66 27.73 21.55
CA GLU A 94 18.07 28.06 21.31
C GLU A 94 18.98 26.83 21.53
N ALA A 95 18.63 25.97 22.50
CA ALA A 95 19.30 24.69 22.71
C ALA A 95 19.03 23.69 21.57
N LEU A 96 17.79 23.61 21.08
CA LEU A 96 17.41 22.74 19.96
C LEU A 96 18.15 23.13 18.67
N THR A 97 18.22 24.42 18.37
CA THR A 97 18.92 24.93 17.17
C THR A 97 20.43 24.68 17.24
N ALA A 98 21.06 24.86 18.41
CA ALA A 98 22.47 24.50 18.61
C ALA A 98 22.75 22.99 18.41
N ILE A 99 21.84 22.12 18.86
CA ILE A 99 21.97 20.67 18.66
C ILE A 99 21.86 20.31 17.17
N VAL A 100 20.89 20.88 16.44
CA VAL A 100 20.72 20.64 14.99
C VAL A 100 21.95 21.13 14.20
N ILE A 101 22.53 22.27 14.56
CA ILE A 101 23.77 22.77 13.96
C ILE A 101 24.92 21.77 14.19
N SER A 102 25.07 21.25 15.41
CA SER A 102 26.10 20.25 15.71
C SER A 102 25.92 18.92 14.98
N GLN A 103 24.67 18.52 14.71
CA GLN A 103 24.36 17.30 13.95
C GLN A 103 24.68 17.51 12.48
N ARG A 104 24.26 18.66 11.91
CA ARG A 104 24.57 19.04 10.54
C ARG A 104 26.07 19.08 10.28
N GLU A 105 26.86 19.59 11.21
CA GLU A 105 28.31 19.65 11.08
C GLU A 105 28.95 18.26 11.09
N ARG A 106 28.47 17.35 11.96
CA ARG A 106 28.93 15.95 11.98
C ARG A 106 28.60 15.22 10.69
N PHE A 107 27.41 15.44 10.11
CA PHE A 107 27.06 14.87 8.82
C PHE A 107 27.90 15.44 7.68
N ARG A 108 28.20 16.74 7.70
CA ARG A 108 29.07 17.39 6.73
C ARG A 108 30.47 16.78 6.73
N ILE A 109 31.08 16.62 7.91
CA ILE A 109 32.41 16.03 8.05
C ILE A 109 32.44 14.59 7.53
N ARG A 110 31.44 13.77 7.90
CA ARG A 110 31.35 12.38 7.42
C ARG A 110 31.19 12.29 5.90
N ASN A 111 30.45 13.22 5.29
CA ASN A 111 30.26 13.21 3.86
C ASN A 111 31.57 13.55 3.12
N ILE A 112 32.34 14.51 3.63
CA ILE A 112 33.67 14.85 3.08
C ILE A 112 34.65 13.67 3.23
N GLU A 113 34.64 12.98 4.38
CA GLU A 113 35.46 11.79 4.59
C GLU A 113 35.10 10.66 3.60
N LEU A 114 33.81 10.38 3.42
CA LEU A 114 33.33 9.40 2.46
C LEU A 114 33.68 9.78 1.01
N GLU A 115 33.63 11.07 0.66
CA GLU A 115 34.03 11.56 -0.66
C GLU A 115 35.54 11.33 -0.89
N ASN A 116 36.39 11.62 0.11
CA ASN A 116 37.82 11.37 0.03
C ASN A 116 38.15 9.87 -0.12
N ASP A 117 37.48 9.00 0.64
CA ASP A 117 37.62 7.56 0.52
C ASP A 117 37.18 7.06 -0.87
N ASN A 118 36.11 7.63 -1.41
CA ASN A 118 35.62 7.28 -2.75
C ASN A 118 36.65 7.64 -3.83
N VAL A 119 37.28 8.82 -3.72
CA VAL A 119 38.34 9.26 -4.63
C VAL A 119 39.57 8.35 -4.50
N SER A 120 39.98 8.03 -3.27
CA SER A 120 41.12 7.12 -3.00
C SER A 120 40.90 5.72 -3.59
N LEU A 121 39.73 5.13 -3.37
CA LEU A 121 39.37 3.81 -3.92
C LEU A 121 39.37 3.82 -5.45
N LYS A 122 38.86 4.88 -6.08
CA LYS A 122 38.89 5.03 -7.54
C LYS A 122 40.32 5.10 -8.06
N GLN A 123 41.23 5.78 -7.35
CA GLN A 123 42.64 5.82 -7.71
C GLN A 123 43.29 4.43 -7.60
N GLN A 124 42.99 3.65 -6.56
CA GLN A 124 43.47 2.28 -6.43
C GLN A 124 43.01 1.38 -7.57
N ILE A 125 41.75 1.48 -7.98
CA ILE A 125 41.21 0.74 -9.13
C ILE A 125 42.00 1.07 -10.41
N GLY A 126 42.31 2.35 -10.64
CA GLY A 126 43.11 2.75 -11.80
C GLY A 126 44.53 2.18 -11.78
N ILE A 127 45.17 2.12 -10.60
CA ILE A 127 46.51 1.52 -10.45
C ILE A 127 46.47 0.02 -10.76
N PHE A 128 45.50 -0.71 -10.21
CA PHE A 128 45.35 -2.15 -10.46
C PHE A 128 45.04 -2.47 -11.92
N GLN A 129 44.24 -1.62 -12.60
CA GLN A 129 43.99 -1.78 -14.04
C GLN A 129 45.27 -1.63 -14.87
N ASN A 130 46.07 -0.60 -14.58
CA ASN A 130 47.36 -0.41 -15.25
C ASN A 130 48.33 -1.58 -15.00
N GLU A 131 48.31 -2.14 -13.79
CA GLU A 131 49.12 -3.32 -13.45
C GLU A 131 48.66 -4.57 -14.22
N MET A 132 47.34 -4.78 -14.33
CA MET A 132 46.76 -5.85 -15.14
C MET A 132 47.15 -5.73 -16.61
N ASP A 133 47.07 -4.54 -17.18
CA ASP A 133 47.44 -4.30 -18.58
C ASP A 133 48.95 -4.47 -18.82
N LYS A 134 49.78 -4.04 -17.86
CA LYS A 134 51.23 -4.26 -17.90
C LYS A 134 51.55 -5.75 -17.84
N LEU A 135 51.00 -6.49 -16.88
CA LEU A 135 51.18 -7.94 -16.76
C LEU A 135 50.70 -8.68 -18.00
N ARG A 136 49.61 -8.23 -18.62
CA ARG A 136 49.10 -8.80 -19.86
C ARG A 136 50.06 -8.57 -21.03
N SER A 137 50.56 -7.35 -21.20
CA SER A 137 51.60 -7.03 -22.19
C SER A 137 52.87 -7.86 -21.96
N ASP A 138 53.31 -7.97 -20.71
CA ASP A 138 54.54 -8.69 -20.37
C ASP A 138 54.38 -10.20 -20.58
N ASN A 139 53.20 -10.77 -20.26
CA ASN A 139 52.87 -12.16 -20.61
C ASN A 139 52.89 -12.40 -22.13
N ILE A 140 52.40 -11.44 -22.93
CA ILE A 140 52.45 -11.54 -24.40
C ILE A 140 53.92 -11.53 -24.88
N LYS A 141 54.75 -10.62 -24.38
CA LYS A 141 56.18 -10.58 -24.73
C LYS A 141 56.96 -11.81 -24.25
N LEU A 142 56.59 -12.36 -23.09
CA LEU A 142 57.16 -13.60 -22.58
C LEU A 142 56.79 -14.77 -23.49
N TYR A 143 55.54 -14.80 -23.96
CA TYR A 143 55.07 -15.78 -24.94
C TYR A 143 55.79 -15.65 -26.28
N GLU A 144 56.03 -14.42 -26.77
CA GLU A 144 56.85 -14.18 -27.97
C GLU A 144 58.27 -14.75 -27.81
N LYS A 145 58.91 -14.53 -26.65
CA LYS A 145 60.23 -15.09 -26.34
C LYS A 145 60.21 -16.61 -26.22
N ILE A 146 59.18 -17.18 -25.57
CA ILE A 146 59.01 -18.64 -25.45
C ILE A 146 58.77 -19.26 -26.83
N LYS A 147 57.96 -18.65 -27.69
CA LYS A 147 57.72 -19.08 -29.07
C LYS A 147 59.00 -19.01 -29.92
N PHE A 148 59.80 -17.95 -29.75
CA PHE A 148 61.09 -17.80 -30.42
C PHE A 148 62.11 -18.87 -29.97
N ILE A 149 62.02 -19.34 -28.72
CA ILE A 149 62.87 -20.42 -28.19
C ILE A 149 62.30 -21.81 -28.58
N GLN A 150 60.97 -21.98 -28.58
CA GLN A 150 60.26 -23.21 -28.96
C GLN A 150 60.19 -23.44 -30.48
N SER A 151 60.56 -22.45 -31.31
CA SER A 151 60.81 -22.67 -32.73
C SER A 151 62.05 -23.54 -33.01
N TYR A 152 62.80 -23.95 -31.97
CA TYR A 152 63.63 -25.15 -32.02
C TYR A 152 62.83 -26.37 -31.54
N PRO A 153 62.82 -27.49 -32.30
CA PRO A 153 61.78 -28.49 -32.22
C PRO A 153 61.87 -29.28 -30.91
N THR A 154 60.87 -29.20 -30.02
CA THR A 154 60.69 -30.19 -28.94
C THR A 154 59.23 -30.38 -28.53
N THR A 155 58.73 -31.60 -28.84
CA THR A 155 57.63 -32.43 -28.30
C THR A 155 56.18 -31.90 -28.10
N ARG A 156 55.26 -32.68 -28.69
CA ARG A 156 53.79 -32.66 -28.83
C ARG A 156 52.86 -32.35 -27.63
N ALA A 157 53.35 -31.98 -26.45
CA ALA A 157 52.49 -31.60 -25.31
C ALA A 157 52.22 -30.08 -25.23
N ALA A 158 53.00 -29.27 -25.95
CA ALA A 158 52.81 -27.82 -26.01
C ALA A 158 51.76 -27.39 -27.05
N ASP A 159 51.41 -28.27 -28.01
CA ASP A 159 50.57 -27.98 -29.18
C ASP A 159 49.19 -27.39 -28.83
N GLU A 160 48.50 -27.91 -27.82
CA GLU A 160 47.12 -27.47 -27.51
C GLU A 160 47.08 -26.07 -26.86
N SER A 161 48.12 -25.75 -26.07
CA SER A 161 48.30 -24.40 -25.53
C SER A 161 48.78 -23.43 -26.60
N ILE A 162 49.69 -23.87 -27.47
CA ILE A 162 50.23 -23.12 -28.60
C ILE A 162 49.14 -22.78 -29.61
N ASP A 163 48.22 -23.70 -29.92
CA ASP A 163 47.08 -23.46 -30.81
C ASP A 163 46.13 -22.38 -30.27
N ARG A 164 45.92 -22.32 -28.95
CA ARG A 164 45.07 -21.28 -28.33
C ARG A 164 45.71 -19.89 -28.46
N TYR A 165 47.02 -19.80 -28.29
CA TYR A 165 47.76 -18.54 -28.40
C TYR A 165 48.07 -18.17 -29.87
N SER A 166 48.26 -19.14 -30.76
CA SER A 166 48.32 -18.96 -32.23
C SER A 166 47.01 -18.36 -32.74
N ARG A 167 45.86 -18.94 -32.38
CA ARG A 167 44.55 -18.37 -32.74
C ARG A 167 44.35 -16.95 -32.21
N GLY A 168 44.89 -16.63 -31.03
CA GLY A 168 44.88 -15.28 -30.47
C GLY A 168 45.74 -14.28 -31.25
N TYR A 169 46.87 -14.75 -31.80
CA TYR A 169 47.79 -13.98 -32.63
C TYR A 169 47.29 -13.82 -34.08
N ASP A 170 46.78 -14.90 -34.70
CA ASP A 170 46.21 -14.86 -36.05
C ASP A 170 44.95 -13.99 -36.08
N ALA A 171 44.16 -13.98 -34.99
CA ALA A 171 43.02 -13.09 -34.84
C ALA A 171 43.40 -11.63 -34.62
N SER A 172 44.60 -11.31 -34.10
CA SER A 172 45.07 -9.93 -33.93
C SER A 172 45.75 -9.36 -35.18
N LEU A 173 46.26 -10.24 -36.06
CA LEU A 173 46.86 -9.87 -37.35
C LEU A 173 45.83 -9.61 -38.47
N ASP A 174 44.66 -10.24 -38.43
CA ASP A 174 43.63 -10.04 -39.46
C ASP A 174 42.93 -8.66 -39.32
N PRO A 175 43.06 -7.74 -40.29
CA PRO A 175 42.39 -6.44 -40.23
C PRO A 175 40.86 -6.55 -40.20
N PHE A 176 40.29 -7.62 -40.78
CA PHE A 176 38.85 -7.80 -40.91
C PHE A 176 38.18 -8.36 -39.65
N THR A 177 38.92 -9.10 -38.80
CA THR A 177 38.39 -9.54 -37.50
C THR A 177 38.20 -8.34 -36.58
N ASN A 178 39.16 -7.42 -36.55
CA ASN A 178 39.09 -6.18 -35.78
C ASN A 178 37.95 -5.28 -36.27
N PHE A 179 37.79 -5.15 -37.60
CA PHE A 179 36.66 -4.42 -38.18
C PHE A 179 35.31 -5.06 -37.82
N THR A 180 35.18 -6.38 -37.98
CA THR A 180 33.94 -7.11 -37.65
C THR A 180 33.62 -7.01 -36.15
N LYS A 181 34.65 -7.01 -35.29
CA LYS A 181 34.50 -6.86 -33.84
C LYS A 181 34.09 -5.45 -33.46
N GLN A 182 34.65 -4.42 -34.10
CA GLN A 182 34.24 -3.02 -33.95
C GLN A 182 32.82 -2.77 -34.47
N GLU A 183 32.42 -3.37 -35.59
CA GLU A 183 31.07 -3.24 -36.13
C GLU A 183 30.03 -3.89 -35.20
N LYS A 184 30.35 -5.08 -34.65
CA LYS A 184 29.53 -5.74 -33.62
C LYS A 184 29.45 -4.91 -32.34
N GLN A 185 30.53 -4.25 -31.93
CA GLN A 185 30.58 -3.39 -30.75
C GLN A 185 29.74 -2.12 -30.95
N LYS A 186 29.86 -1.44 -32.10
CA LYS A 186 29.02 -0.28 -32.45
C LYS A 186 27.54 -0.63 -32.47
N LYS A 187 27.19 -1.80 -33.06
CA LYS A 187 25.82 -2.32 -33.01
C LYS A 187 25.39 -2.56 -31.57
N TYR A 188 26.20 -3.21 -30.75
CA TYR A 188 25.88 -3.46 -29.33
C TYR A 188 25.73 -2.17 -28.52
N GLU A 189 26.57 -1.15 -28.76
CA GLU A 189 26.50 0.15 -28.10
C GLU A 189 25.25 0.93 -28.48
N SER A 190 24.84 0.85 -29.76
CA SER A 190 23.62 1.48 -30.27
C SER A 190 22.31 0.89 -29.74
N LEU A 191 22.35 -0.27 -29.08
CA LEU A 191 21.17 -0.92 -28.50
C LEU A 191 20.72 -0.24 -27.21
N LYS A 192 19.40 -0.16 -27.03
CA LYS A 192 18.76 0.35 -25.82
C LYS A 192 18.99 -0.60 -24.64
N LEU A 193 18.86 -0.10 -23.41
CA LEU A 193 19.13 -0.87 -22.18
C LEU A 193 18.36 -2.21 -22.11
N HIS A 194 17.11 -2.24 -22.58
CA HIS A 194 16.28 -3.45 -22.58
C HIS A 194 16.75 -4.48 -23.63
N GLU A 195 17.21 -4.04 -24.79
CA GLU A 195 17.75 -4.92 -25.83
C GLU A 195 19.08 -5.55 -25.38
N LYS A 196 19.93 -4.79 -24.67
CA LYS A 196 21.16 -5.32 -24.06
C LYS A 196 20.86 -6.40 -23.03
N PHE A 197 19.85 -6.18 -22.18
CA PHE A 197 19.42 -7.19 -21.21
C PHE A 197 18.88 -8.45 -21.91
N ALA A 198 18.00 -8.28 -22.91
CA ALA A 198 17.46 -9.39 -23.68
C ALA A 198 18.54 -10.19 -24.43
N LEU A 199 19.56 -9.52 -24.98
CA LEU A 199 20.70 -10.19 -25.63
C LEU A 199 21.57 -10.97 -24.65
N ASN A 200 21.85 -10.41 -23.47
CA ASN A 200 22.59 -11.12 -22.43
C ASN A 200 21.81 -12.31 -21.90
N PHE A 201 20.50 -12.16 -21.73
CA PHE A 201 19.60 -13.24 -21.35
C PHE A 201 19.52 -14.33 -22.42
N GLY A 202 19.41 -13.96 -23.70
CA GLY A 202 19.43 -14.90 -24.83
C GLY A 202 20.75 -15.65 -24.93
N ARG A 203 21.89 -14.97 -24.76
CA ARG A 203 23.21 -15.62 -24.73
C ARG A 203 23.36 -16.57 -23.55
N PHE A 204 22.81 -16.24 -22.38
CA PHE A 204 22.81 -17.11 -21.21
C PHE A 204 22.00 -18.40 -21.44
N ILE A 205 20.83 -18.29 -22.08
CA ILE A 205 20.01 -19.45 -22.45
C ILE A 205 20.74 -20.32 -23.49
N LEU A 206 21.38 -19.71 -24.49
CA LEU A 206 22.08 -20.42 -25.55
C LEU A 206 23.49 -20.89 -25.15
N SER A 207 24.05 -20.41 -24.05
CA SER A 207 25.46 -20.65 -23.65
C SER A 207 25.79 -22.10 -23.36
N SER A 208 24.87 -22.87 -22.75
CA SER A 208 25.16 -24.24 -22.27
C SER A 208 24.02 -25.20 -22.57
N HIS A 209 24.36 -26.45 -22.90
CA HIS A 209 23.37 -27.52 -23.10
C HIS A 209 22.50 -27.74 -21.86
N LYS A 210 23.06 -27.59 -20.64
CA LYS A 210 22.32 -27.72 -19.38
C LYS A 210 21.33 -26.56 -19.18
N SER A 211 21.72 -25.34 -19.53
CA SER A 211 20.86 -24.15 -19.50
C SER A 211 19.66 -24.35 -20.44
N ARG A 212 19.91 -24.79 -21.68
CA ARG A 212 18.86 -25.07 -22.67
C ARG A 212 17.82 -26.07 -22.15
N THR A 213 18.25 -27.20 -21.59
CA THR A 213 17.33 -28.22 -21.03
C THR A 213 16.53 -27.68 -19.83
N PHE A 214 17.17 -26.91 -18.94
CA PHE A 214 16.50 -26.29 -17.79
C PHE A 214 15.37 -25.35 -18.23
N PHE A 215 15.63 -24.48 -19.22
CA PHE A 215 14.62 -23.56 -19.72
C PHE A 215 13.46 -24.27 -20.42
N VAL A 216 13.72 -25.33 -21.17
CA VAL A 216 12.64 -26.15 -21.78
C VAL A 216 11.75 -26.77 -20.72
N ILE A 217 12.33 -27.36 -19.67
CA ILE A 217 11.56 -27.92 -18.54
C ILE A 217 10.77 -26.82 -17.83
N TYR A 218 11.39 -25.67 -17.58
CA TYR A 218 10.74 -24.52 -16.96
C TYR A 218 9.53 -24.04 -17.78
N PHE A 219 9.67 -23.89 -19.11
CA PHE A 219 8.55 -23.52 -19.97
C PHE A 219 7.44 -24.57 -19.90
N ILE A 220 7.76 -25.87 -19.95
CA ILE A 220 6.76 -26.93 -19.83
C ILE A 220 6.01 -26.84 -18.49
N LEU A 221 6.72 -26.64 -17.38
CA LEU A 221 6.11 -26.50 -16.04
C LEU A 221 5.20 -25.27 -15.94
N VAL A 222 5.63 -24.12 -16.48
CA VAL A 222 4.81 -22.91 -16.52
C VAL A 222 3.56 -23.12 -17.38
N HIS A 223 3.69 -23.78 -18.53
CA HIS A 223 2.52 -24.09 -19.36
C HIS A 223 1.56 -25.04 -18.65
N ILE A 224 2.07 -26.10 -18.00
CA ILE A 224 1.24 -27.00 -17.18
C ILE A 224 0.52 -26.23 -16.08
N LEU A 225 1.21 -25.32 -15.38
CA LEU A 225 0.62 -24.50 -14.32
C LEU A 225 -0.47 -23.55 -14.86
N ILE A 226 -0.25 -22.94 -16.02
CA ILE A 226 -1.26 -22.12 -16.70
C ILE A 226 -2.44 -22.99 -17.13
N PHE A 227 -2.21 -24.17 -17.70
CA PHE A 227 -3.30 -25.09 -18.06
C PHE A 227 -4.08 -25.55 -16.83
N LEU A 228 -3.42 -25.82 -15.71
CA LEU A 228 -4.09 -26.16 -14.45
C LEU A 228 -4.89 -24.98 -13.88
N SER A 229 -4.37 -23.75 -13.96
CA SER A 229 -5.10 -22.57 -13.50
C SER A 229 -6.32 -22.29 -14.36
N LEU A 230 -6.19 -22.42 -15.69
CA LEU A 230 -7.30 -22.34 -16.63
C LEU A 230 -8.30 -23.48 -16.44
N TYR A 231 -7.83 -24.72 -16.22
CA TYR A 231 -8.69 -25.87 -15.93
C TYR A 231 -9.49 -25.65 -14.66
N LYS A 232 -8.85 -25.20 -13.58
CA LYS A 232 -9.52 -24.85 -12.32
C LYS A 232 -10.55 -23.75 -12.55
N MET A 233 -10.20 -22.67 -13.26
CA MET A 233 -11.11 -21.57 -13.58
C MET A 233 -12.31 -22.00 -14.44
N VAL A 234 -12.09 -22.87 -15.43
CA VAL A 234 -13.18 -23.41 -16.27
C VAL A 234 -14.07 -24.33 -15.46
N HIS A 235 -13.52 -25.24 -14.64
CA HIS A 235 -14.30 -26.25 -13.91
C HIS A 235 -15.03 -25.68 -12.68
N THR A 236 -14.46 -24.68 -12.00
CA THR A 236 -15.17 -23.96 -10.92
C THR A 236 -16.13 -22.91 -11.48
N GLY A 237 -15.80 -22.31 -12.63
CA GLY A 237 -16.64 -21.32 -13.30
C GLY A 237 -17.80 -21.91 -14.11
N SER A 238 -17.70 -23.15 -14.60
CA SER A 238 -18.78 -23.82 -15.36
C SER A 238 -19.95 -24.16 -14.47
N SER A 239 -19.74 -24.73 -13.27
CA SER A 239 -20.84 -25.12 -12.37
C SER A 239 -21.75 -23.95 -11.98
N VAL A 240 -21.21 -22.73 -11.86
CA VAL A 240 -21.98 -21.51 -11.54
C VAL A 240 -22.68 -20.94 -12.78
N ARG A 241 -22.01 -20.93 -13.94
CA ARG A 241 -22.60 -20.45 -15.21
C ARG A 241 -23.69 -21.39 -15.72
N ASP A 242 -23.46 -22.69 -15.66
CA ASP A 242 -24.39 -23.72 -16.10
C ASP A 242 -25.63 -23.74 -15.20
N MET A 243 -25.49 -23.53 -13.88
CA MET A 243 -26.64 -23.33 -12.99
C MET A 243 -27.43 -22.06 -13.29
N SER A 244 -26.76 -20.95 -13.63
CA SER A 244 -27.44 -19.72 -14.00
C SER A 244 -28.20 -19.84 -15.32
N GLN A 245 -27.64 -20.56 -16.30
CA GLN A 245 -28.31 -20.85 -17.58
C GLN A 245 -29.49 -21.81 -17.40
N ILE A 246 -29.32 -22.89 -16.62
CA ILE A 246 -30.41 -23.85 -16.35
C ILE A 246 -31.57 -23.17 -15.59
N CYS A 247 -31.26 -22.26 -14.66
CA CYS A 247 -32.27 -21.50 -13.94
C CYS A 247 -32.98 -20.48 -14.86
N PHE A 248 -32.23 -19.85 -15.77
CA PHE A 248 -32.78 -18.96 -16.79
C PHE A 248 -33.69 -19.69 -17.79
N ASP A 249 -33.29 -20.88 -18.25
CA ASP A 249 -34.10 -21.68 -19.17
C ASP A 249 -35.39 -22.20 -18.52
N LYS A 250 -35.31 -22.69 -17.28
CA LYS A 250 -36.51 -23.06 -16.51
C LYS A 250 -37.43 -21.88 -16.24
N PHE A 251 -36.86 -20.71 -15.98
CA PHE A 251 -37.63 -19.48 -15.81
C PHE A 251 -38.28 -19.03 -17.12
N ARG A 252 -37.57 -19.12 -18.25
CA ARG A 252 -38.08 -18.82 -19.59
C ARG A 252 -39.24 -19.74 -19.97
N GLU A 253 -39.12 -21.04 -19.71
CA GLU A 253 -40.20 -22.02 -19.91
C GLU A 253 -41.40 -21.73 -19.00
N HIS A 254 -41.16 -21.41 -17.73
CA HIS A 254 -42.23 -21.04 -16.78
C HIS A 254 -42.95 -19.76 -17.20
N MET A 255 -42.21 -18.72 -17.63
CA MET A 255 -42.79 -17.46 -18.09
C MET A 255 -43.57 -17.64 -19.39
N ALA A 256 -43.08 -18.46 -20.33
CA ALA A 256 -43.81 -18.78 -21.57
C ALA A 256 -45.11 -19.57 -21.31
N GLY A 257 -45.07 -20.54 -20.39
CA GLY A 257 -46.22 -21.39 -20.08
C GLY A 257 -47.30 -20.73 -19.21
N VAL A 258 -46.91 -19.84 -18.28
CA VAL A 258 -47.83 -19.25 -17.29
C VAL A 258 -48.27 -17.84 -17.68
N HIS A 259 -47.42 -17.06 -18.35
CA HIS A 259 -47.70 -15.65 -18.63
C HIS A 259 -48.05 -15.33 -20.08
N GLY A 260 -47.95 -16.31 -21.00
CA GLY A 260 -48.26 -16.14 -22.42
C GLY A 260 -47.26 -15.23 -23.12
N ASP A 261 -46.92 -15.60 -24.36
CA ASP A 261 -45.85 -14.95 -25.14
C ASP A 261 -46.21 -13.48 -25.43
N LYS A 262 -45.60 -12.55 -24.70
CA LYS A 262 -45.53 -11.15 -25.07
C LYS A 262 -44.07 -10.80 -25.23
N ASP A 263 -43.66 -10.80 -26.49
CA ASP A 263 -42.33 -10.50 -27.00
C ASP A 263 -41.64 -9.37 -26.23
N PHE A 264 -40.58 -9.72 -25.52
CA PHE A 264 -39.54 -8.76 -25.13
C PHE A 264 -38.28 -9.15 -25.89
N HIS A 265 -38.04 -8.46 -27.00
CA HIS A 265 -36.77 -8.52 -27.72
C HIS A 265 -35.65 -8.02 -26.79
N LEU A 266 -34.91 -8.94 -26.20
CA LEU A 266 -33.61 -8.64 -25.59
C LEU A 266 -32.53 -8.98 -26.61
N GLU A 267 -32.01 -7.93 -27.24
CA GLU A 267 -30.90 -8.01 -28.18
C GLU A 267 -29.63 -8.45 -27.44
N HIS A 268 -28.98 -9.49 -27.95
CA HIS A 268 -27.75 -10.08 -27.43
C HIS A 268 -26.60 -9.06 -27.44
N ALA A 269 -25.93 -8.89 -26.30
CA ALA A 269 -24.58 -8.32 -26.27
C ALA A 269 -23.64 -9.28 -25.50
N HIS A 270 -22.78 -9.94 -26.28
CA HIS A 270 -21.68 -10.78 -25.82
C HIS A 270 -20.70 -9.97 -24.96
N ALA A 271 -20.54 -10.33 -23.69
CA ALA A 271 -19.47 -9.83 -22.83
C ALA A 271 -18.32 -10.85 -22.79
N GLY A 272 -17.21 -10.48 -23.44
CA GLY A 272 -15.94 -11.21 -23.41
C GLY A 272 -15.30 -11.18 -22.02
N ALA A 273 -14.69 -12.31 -21.68
CA ALA A 273 -13.98 -12.55 -20.44
C ALA A 273 -12.69 -11.72 -20.34
N GLY A 274 -12.48 -11.09 -19.19
CA GLY A 274 -11.20 -10.56 -18.73
C GLY A 274 -11.13 -10.72 -17.22
N ALA A 275 -10.33 -11.68 -16.75
CA ALA A 275 -10.08 -11.92 -15.34
C ALA A 275 -9.21 -10.77 -14.79
N GLY A 276 -9.78 -10.00 -13.87
CA GLY A 276 -9.11 -8.97 -13.08
C GLY A 276 -9.76 -8.97 -11.70
N VAL A 277 -8.93 -8.88 -10.67
CA VAL A 277 -9.27 -9.03 -9.25
C VAL A 277 -10.39 -8.08 -8.85
N GLY A 278 -11.59 -8.63 -8.64
CA GLY A 278 -12.78 -7.87 -8.26
C GLY A 278 -13.86 -8.83 -7.79
N LEU A 279 -13.67 -9.43 -6.62
CA LEU A 279 -14.65 -10.31 -5.98
C LEU A 279 -15.86 -9.52 -5.45
N THR A 280 -16.69 -8.98 -6.35
CA THR A 280 -18.10 -8.68 -6.06
C THR A 280 -18.90 -8.76 -7.37
N PRO A 281 -19.99 -9.54 -7.45
CA PRO A 281 -20.91 -9.43 -8.58
C PRO A 281 -21.45 -7.99 -8.67
N PRO A 282 -21.70 -7.46 -9.89
CA PRO A 282 -22.17 -6.10 -10.06
C PRO A 282 -23.46 -5.91 -9.25
N PRO A 283 -23.58 -4.81 -8.50
CA PRO A 283 -24.77 -4.55 -7.71
C PRO A 283 -25.99 -4.55 -8.64
N HIS A 284 -27.04 -5.27 -8.24
CA HIS A 284 -28.35 -5.16 -8.89
C HIS A 284 -28.93 -3.77 -8.58
N ILE A 285 -28.39 -2.73 -9.23
CA ILE A 285 -28.62 -1.30 -8.93
C ILE A 285 -30.10 -0.92 -9.08
N HIS A 286 -30.89 -1.71 -9.83
CA HIS A 286 -32.27 -1.40 -10.15
C HIS A 286 -33.31 -2.30 -9.48
N ARG A 287 -32.93 -3.28 -8.64
CA ARG A 287 -33.89 -4.20 -8.02
C ARG A 287 -34.09 -3.88 -6.53
N LEU A 288 -35.29 -3.46 -6.18
CA LEU A 288 -35.70 -3.26 -4.79
C LEU A 288 -35.77 -4.63 -4.10
N LEU A 289 -34.88 -4.87 -3.14
CA LEU A 289 -34.93 -6.04 -2.27
C LEU A 289 -35.83 -5.77 -1.05
N PRO A 290 -36.39 -6.80 -0.41
CA PRO A 290 -37.06 -6.64 0.88
C PRO A 290 -36.12 -5.99 1.91
N PRO A 291 -36.64 -5.15 2.82
CA PRO A 291 -35.86 -4.57 3.91
C PRO A 291 -35.12 -5.62 4.73
N ILE A 292 -33.96 -5.24 5.25
CA ILE A 292 -33.14 -6.09 6.12
C ILE A 292 -33.71 -5.98 7.54
N GLY A 293 -34.25 -7.09 8.04
CA GLY A 293 -34.84 -7.20 9.39
C GLY A 293 -34.88 -8.64 9.88
N GLY A 294 -35.35 -8.83 11.10
CA GLY A 294 -35.32 -10.08 11.86
C GLY A 294 -34.15 -10.16 12.85
N TYR A 295 -33.03 -9.49 12.59
CA TYR A 295 -31.88 -9.46 13.50
C TYR A 295 -32.14 -8.61 14.75
N GLU A 296 -33.02 -7.60 14.67
CA GLU A 296 -33.34 -6.71 15.78
C GLU A 296 -33.95 -7.44 16.97
N LYS A 297 -34.62 -8.57 16.70
CA LYS A 297 -35.28 -9.45 17.67
C LYS A 297 -34.32 -10.41 18.35
N MET A 298 -33.08 -10.52 17.86
CA MET A 298 -32.08 -11.38 18.46
C MET A 298 -31.54 -10.77 19.75
N PRO A 299 -31.13 -11.60 20.73
CA PRO A 299 -30.46 -11.13 21.93
C PRO A 299 -29.10 -10.51 21.59
N LEU A 300 -28.67 -9.56 22.42
CA LEU A 300 -27.29 -9.08 22.39
C LEU A 300 -26.41 -10.13 23.09
N VAL A 301 -25.39 -10.61 22.40
CA VAL A 301 -24.52 -11.72 22.83
C VAL A 301 -23.04 -11.32 22.73
N SER A 302 -22.15 -12.14 23.29
CA SER A 302 -20.69 -11.97 23.12
C SER A 302 -20.27 -12.15 21.66
N LEU A 303 -19.08 -11.66 21.30
CA LEU A 303 -18.60 -11.79 19.93
C LEU A 303 -18.42 -13.27 19.51
N GLU A 304 -17.96 -14.14 20.42
CA GLU A 304 -17.81 -15.58 20.17
C GLU A 304 -19.15 -16.25 19.86
N GLU A 305 -20.16 -15.96 20.68
CA GLU A 305 -21.53 -16.46 20.46
C GLU A 305 -22.14 -15.90 19.17
N ALA A 306 -21.82 -14.65 18.84
CA ALA A 306 -22.31 -13.99 17.64
C ALA A 306 -21.80 -14.63 16.34
N VAL A 307 -20.56 -15.14 16.36
CA VAL A 307 -19.93 -15.78 15.19
C VAL A 307 -20.08 -17.31 15.18
N ALA A 308 -20.53 -17.94 16.27
CA ALA A 308 -20.67 -19.39 16.34
C ALA A 308 -21.49 -20.00 15.18
N PRO A 309 -22.61 -19.40 14.71
CA PRO A 309 -23.34 -19.91 13.53
C PRO A 309 -22.55 -19.79 12.22
N LEU A 310 -21.50 -18.98 12.18
CA LEU A 310 -20.71 -18.66 10.99
C LEU A 310 -19.46 -19.55 10.86
N GLU A 311 -19.09 -20.33 11.87
CA GLU A 311 -17.88 -21.18 11.85
C GLU A 311 -17.88 -22.18 10.68
N SER A 312 -19.06 -22.70 10.33
CA SER A 312 -19.21 -23.60 9.18
C SER A 312 -18.95 -22.92 7.83
N LEU A 313 -19.15 -21.60 7.76
CA LEU A 313 -18.93 -20.78 6.56
C LEU A 313 -17.52 -20.20 6.54
N LEU A 314 -16.99 -19.87 7.72
CA LEU A 314 -15.74 -19.16 7.92
C LEU A 314 -14.89 -19.93 8.95
N PRO A 315 -14.12 -20.95 8.52
CA PRO A 315 -13.43 -21.87 9.44
C PRO A 315 -12.45 -21.19 10.39
N SER A 316 -11.82 -20.10 9.94
CA SER A 316 -10.76 -19.39 10.67
C SER A 316 -11.29 -18.26 11.56
N ILE A 317 -12.61 -18.02 11.61
CA ILE A 317 -13.20 -16.83 12.25
C ILE A 317 -12.84 -16.68 13.73
N GLN A 318 -12.77 -17.77 14.49
CA GLN A 318 -12.47 -17.74 15.92
C GLN A 318 -11.07 -17.22 16.24
N GLN A 319 -10.09 -17.48 15.35
CA GLN A 319 -8.73 -16.97 15.50
C GLN A 319 -8.71 -15.44 15.37
N TYR A 320 -9.48 -14.90 14.44
CA TYR A 320 -9.61 -13.46 14.23
C TYR A 320 -10.46 -12.77 15.30
N VAL A 321 -11.46 -13.45 15.86
CA VAL A 321 -12.22 -12.98 17.03
C VAL A 321 -11.29 -12.77 18.22
N TYR A 322 -10.45 -13.76 18.52
CA TYR A 322 -9.44 -13.64 19.56
C TYR A 322 -8.51 -12.44 19.30
N ALA A 323 -7.96 -12.34 18.08
CA ALA A 323 -7.08 -11.24 17.71
C ALA A 323 -7.76 -9.86 17.82
N ALA A 324 -9.02 -9.74 17.38
CA ALA A 324 -9.80 -8.51 17.47
C ALA A 324 -10.00 -8.07 18.92
N LYS A 325 -10.34 -9.00 19.82
CA LYS A 325 -10.49 -8.71 21.26
C LYS A 325 -9.18 -8.27 21.90
N GLN A 326 -8.07 -8.92 21.58
CA GLN A 326 -6.77 -8.53 22.11
C GLN A 326 -6.38 -7.10 21.74
N ARG A 327 -6.81 -6.61 20.58
CA ARG A 327 -6.56 -5.22 20.15
C ARG A 327 -7.55 -4.21 20.72
N CYS A 328 -8.69 -4.65 21.26
CA CYS A 328 -9.76 -3.79 21.76
C CYS A 328 -9.84 -3.71 23.29
N GLN A 329 -8.79 -4.08 24.04
CA GLN A 329 -8.82 -4.17 25.51
C GLN A 329 -9.28 -2.88 26.23
N ALA A 330 -9.13 -1.70 25.61
CA ALA A 330 -9.66 -0.43 26.10
C ALA A 330 -10.47 0.28 24.99
N PRO A 331 -11.76 -0.08 24.81
CA PRO A 331 -12.58 0.45 23.73
C PRO A 331 -12.92 1.93 23.95
N ALA A 332 -12.79 2.73 22.90
CA ALA A 332 -13.18 4.14 22.90
C ALA A 332 -14.71 4.33 22.76
N ASP A 333 -15.17 5.58 22.84
CA ASP A 333 -16.53 6.00 22.47
C ASP A 333 -17.67 5.29 23.24
N GLY A 334 -17.34 4.74 24.41
CA GLY A 334 -18.26 4.08 25.32
C GLY A 334 -18.67 2.66 24.90
N LEU A 335 -18.09 2.10 23.84
CA LEU A 335 -18.41 0.76 23.34
C LEU A 335 -17.99 -0.32 24.33
N SER A 336 -18.70 -1.45 24.33
CA SER A 336 -18.23 -2.66 25.02
C SER A 336 -17.03 -3.28 24.29
N LEU A 337 -16.30 -4.17 24.97
CA LEU A 337 -15.22 -4.94 24.36
C LEU A 337 -15.70 -5.70 23.11
N ASP A 338 -16.84 -6.38 23.21
CA ASP A 338 -17.44 -7.16 22.11
C ASP A 338 -17.92 -6.26 20.96
N GLU A 339 -18.51 -5.10 21.27
CA GLU A 339 -18.95 -4.13 20.26
C GLU A 339 -17.78 -3.56 19.46
N SER A 340 -16.72 -3.13 20.14
CA SER A 340 -15.50 -2.64 19.49
C SER A 340 -14.81 -3.76 18.70
N ALA A 341 -14.72 -4.96 19.28
CA ALA A 341 -14.10 -6.10 18.61
C ALA A 341 -14.91 -6.55 17.38
N ALA A 342 -16.23 -6.40 17.36
CA ALA A 342 -17.05 -6.68 16.18
C ALA A 342 -16.71 -5.74 15.01
N ILE A 343 -16.49 -4.44 15.29
CA ILE A 343 -16.05 -3.47 14.29
C ILE A 343 -14.64 -3.79 13.79
N MET A 344 -13.72 -4.06 14.72
CA MET A 344 -12.35 -4.48 14.41
C MET A 344 -12.36 -5.71 13.48
N LEU A 345 -13.11 -6.76 13.84
CA LEU A 345 -13.22 -7.98 13.06
C LEU A 345 -13.79 -7.73 11.65
N TYR A 346 -14.78 -6.85 11.52
CA TYR A 346 -15.32 -6.47 10.21
C TYR A 346 -14.27 -5.77 9.33
N THR A 347 -13.37 -4.98 9.90
CA THR A 347 -12.31 -4.28 9.14
C THR A 347 -11.05 -5.11 8.89
N MET A 348 -10.93 -6.27 9.53
CA MET A 348 -9.79 -7.16 9.32
C MET A 348 -9.85 -7.81 7.94
N VAL A 349 -8.70 -7.85 7.28
CA VAL A 349 -8.51 -8.56 6.00
C VAL A 349 -7.54 -9.70 6.23
N TRP A 350 -7.91 -10.89 5.74
CA TRP A 350 -7.08 -12.08 5.82
C TRP A 350 -7.17 -12.91 4.54
N GLU A 351 -6.28 -13.90 4.42
CA GLU A 351 -6.27 -14.83 3.29
C GLU A 351 -6.79 -16.21 3.73
N PRO A 352 -7.63 -16.86 2.90
CA PRO A 352 -8.08 -16.41 1.59
C PRO A 352 -9.23 -15.37 1.68
N LEU A 353 -9.34 -14.47 0.70
CA LEU A 353 -10.25 -13.31 0.75
C LEU A 353 -11.73 -13.68 0.76
N ASP A 354 -12.10 -14.82 0.18
CA ASP A 354 -13.46 -15.36 0.20
C ASP A 354 -13.88 -15.85 1.59
N GLU A 355 -12.93 -16.09 2.50
CA GLU A 355 -13.17 -16.38 3.90
C GLU A 355 -13.14 -15.12 4.80
N CYS A 356 -12.93 -13.93 4.23
CA CYS A 356 -13.02 -12.69 5.01
C CYS A 356 -14.47 -12.41 5.43
N LEU A 357 -14.67 -12.06 6.71
CA LEU A 357 -15.99 -11.76 7.25
C LEU A 357 -16.70 -10.66 6.46
N TYR A 358 -15.99 -9.57 6.14
CA TYR A 358 -16.60 -8.45 5.42
C TYR A 358 -16.98 -8.81 3.98
N VAL A 359 -16.21 -9.68 3.32
CA VAL A 359 -16.47 -10.13 1.94
C VAL A 359 -17.72 -11.00 1.94
N ALA A 360 -17.73 -12.03 2.81
CA ALA A 360 -18.83 -12.97 2.93
C ALA A 360 -20.13 -12.26 3.36
N LEU A 361 -20.09 -11.39 4.38
CA LEU A 361 -21.25 -10.64 4.84
C LEU A 361 -21.84 -9.75 3.73
N ASN A 362 -20.99 -9.00 3.03
CA ASN A 362 -21.45 -8.11 1.96
C ASN A 362 -21.97 -8.88 0.73
N ALA A 363 -21.46 -10.09 0.45
CA ALA A 363 -22.02 -10.96 -0.57
C ALA A 363 -23.45 -11.40 -0.21
N VAL A 364 -23.67 -11.82 1.04
CA VAL A 364 -24.99 -12.24 1.53
C VAL A 364 -25.97 -11.07 1.58
N LEU A 365 -25.53 -9.89 2.01
CA LEU A 365 -26.37 -8.68 2.07
C LEU A 365 -26.86 -8.21 0.69
N ARG A 366 -26.05 -8.44 -0.36
CA ARG A 366 -26.40 -8.14 -1.76
C ARG A 366 -27.20 -9.26 -2.44
N SER A 367 -27.30 -10.43 -1.82
CA SER A 367 -28.06 -11.56 -2.37
C SER A 367 -29.56 -11.29 -2.35
N GLN A 368 -30.26 -11.79 -3.38
CA GLN A 368 -31.73 -11.75 -3.45
C GLN A 368 -32.36 -12.67 -2.39
N GLN A 369 -31.64 -13.73 -1.98
CA GLN A 369 -32.12 -14.70 -1.01
C GLN A 369 -31.79 -14.25 0.42
N ARG A 370 -32.72 -13.53 1.05
CA ARG A 370 -32.61 -13.06 2.45
C ARG A 370 -32.49 -14.19 3.48
N SER A 371 -32.88 -15.42 3.13
CA SER A 371 -32.73 -16.61 3.98
C SER A 371 -31.28 -16.87 4.38
N PHE A 372 -30.32 -16.59 3.48
CA PHE A 372 -28.89 -16.75 3.77
C PHE A 372 -28.36 -15.77 4.81
N LEU A 373 -29.11 -14.71 5.13
CA LEU A 373 -28.72 -13.74 6.15
C LEU A 373 -29.02 -14.25 7.57
N LYS A 374 -29.86 -15.28 7.74
CA LYS A 374 -30.28 -15.78 9.07
C LYS A 374 -29.10 -16.17 9.99
N PRO A 375 -28.06 -16.88 9.54
CA PRO A 375 -26.90 -17.20 10.38
C PRO A 375 -26.14 -15.95 10.87
N TRP A 376 -26.26 -14.83 10.14
CA TRP A 376 -25.58 -13.58 10.44
C TRP A 376 -26.34 -12.69 11.43
N PHE A 377 -27.55 -13.07 11.86
CA PHE A 377 -28.39 -12.17 12.66
C PHE A 377 -27.80 -11.84 14.04
N LEU A 378 -27.12 -12.78 14.70
CA LEU A 378 -26.46 -12.50 15.99
C LEU A 378 -25.29 -11.51 15.79
N PHE A 379 -24.44 -11.75 14.80
CA PHE A 379 -23.36 -10.83 14.44
C PHE A 379 -23.90 -9.46 14.02
N LEU A 380 -24.91 -9.39 13.14
CA LEU A 380 -25.53 -8.14 12.72
C LEU A 380 -26.15 -7.37 13.89
N LYS A 381 -26.79 -8.06 14.83
CA LYS A 381 -27.33 -7.44 16.05
C LYS A 381 -26.23 -6.77 16.86
N LEU A 382 -25.13 -7.48 17.15
CA LEU A 382 -23.99 -6.93 17.89
C LEU A 382 -23.33 -5.76 17.13
N PHE A 383 -23.03 -5.97 15.85
CA PHE A 383 -22.33 -5.01 15.01
C PHE A 383 -23.12 -3.73 14.77
N LEU A 384 -24.42 -3.82 14.44
CA LEU A 384 -25.27 -2.65 14.26
C LEU A 384 -25.57 -1.93 15.58
N THR A 385 -25.61 -2.65 16.71
CA THR A 385 -25.69 -2.01 18.04
C THR A 385 -24.43 -1.16 18.28
N ALA A 386 -23.24 -1.70 18.02
CA ALA A 386 -21.98 -0.97 18.12
C ALA A 386 -21.97 0.29 17.24
N LEU A 387 -22.33 0.17 15.96
CA LEU A 387 -22.38 1.29 15.02
C LEU A 387 -23.41 2.36 15.42
N ASN A 388 -24.52 1.98 16.04
CA ASN A 388 -25.55 2.95 16.46
C ASN A 388 -25.07 3.82 17.64
N ARG A 389 -24.15 3.31 18.46
CA ARG A 389 -23.54 4.06 19.58
C ARG A 389 -22.47 5.06 19.12
N LEU A 390 -21.89 4.86 17.94
CA LEU A 390 -20.91 5.78 17.38
C LEU A 390 -21.57 7.06 16.86
N PRO A 391 -20.90 8.22 17.01
CA PRO A 391 -21.39 9.47 16.49
C PRO A 391 -21.50 9.43 14.96
N PHE A 392 -22.45 10.17 14.41
CA PHE A 392 -22.45 10.46 12.98
C PHE A 392 -21.24 11.31 12.64
N THR A 393 -20.64 11.07 11.48
CA THR A 393 -19.51 11.85 11.01
C THR A 393 -19.93 13.30 10.73
N SER A 394 -19.17 14.27 11.25
CA SER A 394 -19.36 15.71 10.96
C SER A 394 -18.99 16.11 9.52
N ARG A 395 -18.39 15.18 8.75
CA ARG A 395 -17.94 15.37 7.37
C ARG A 395 -19.04 14.91 6.41
N CYS A 396 -19.54 15.81 5.58
CA CYS A 396 -20.62 15.49 4.64
C CYS A 396 -20.13 14.74 3.39
N ASN A 397 -18.85 14.83 3.03
CA ASN A 397 -18.33 14.23 1.80
C ASN A 397 -17.34 13.10 2.09
N VAL A 398 -17.63 11.92 1.56
CA VAL A 398 -16.79 10.71 1.66
C VAL A 398 -16.54 10.12 0.28
N TYR A 399 -15.47 9.35 0.16
CA TYR A 399 -15.01 8.79 -1.11
C TYR A 399 -14.88 7.28 -1.05
N ARG A 400 -15.22 6.62 -2.15
CA ARG A 400 -15.06 5.17 -2.34
C ARG A 400 -14.66 4.92 -3.80
N TRP A 401 -13.85 3.91 -4.07
CA TRP A 401 -13.44 3.60 -5.45
C TRP A 401 -13.57 2.10 -5.75
N THR A 402 -13.51 1.75 -7.03
CA THR A 402 -13.44 0.37 -7.52
C THR A 402 -12.66 0.33 -8.84
N GLU A 403 -11.96 -0.78 -9.09
CA GLU A 403 -11.19 -1.04 -10.31
C GLU A 403 -12.07 -1.58 -11.47
N LEU A 404 -13.34 -1.19 -11.48
CA LEU A 404 -14.31 -1.56 -12.51
C LEU A 404 -14.91 -0.29 -13.12
N ASP A 405 -15.21 -0.34 -14.41
CA ASP A 405 -16.07 0.65 -15.05
C ASP A 405 -17.53 0.33 -14.74
N LEU A 406 -18.18 1.23 -13.98
CA LEU A 406 -19.58 1.13 -13.62
C LEU A 406 -20.43 2.25 -14.24
N HIS A 407 -19.90 3.08 -15.14
CA HIS A 407 -20.58 4.30 -15.59
C HIS A 407 -21.95 4.00 -16.22
N LEU A 408 -22.06 2.92 -17.00
CA LEU A 408 -23.32 2.51 -17.64
C LEU A 408 -24.41 2.11 -16.65
N GLN A 409 -24.04 1.72 -15.43
CA GLN A 409 -24.98 1.26 -14.41
C GLN A 409 -25.57 2.42 -13.60
N TYR A 410 -24.98 3.62 -13.69
CA TYR A 410 -25.42 4.81 -12.96
C TYR A 410 -25.93 5.86 -13.93
N THR A 411 -27.24 6.09 -13.94
CA THR A 411 -27.87 7.15 -14.73
C THR A 411 -28.16 8.35 -13.84
N LYS A 412 -27.72 9.54 -14.24
CA LYS A 412 -28.04 10.80 -13.55
C LYS A 412 -29.54 10.95 -13.30
N GLY A 413 -29.90 11.40 -12.10
CA GLY A 413 -31.28 11.61 -11.65
C GLY A 413 -32.02 10.34 -11.21
N LYS A 414 -31.42 9.15 -11.34
CA LYS A 414 -31.99 7.92 -10.77
C LYS A 414 -31.52 7.72 -9.33
N THR A 415 -32.29 6.94 -8.58
CA THR A 415 -31.92 6.48 -7.23
C THR A 415 -31.30 5.09 -7.28
N VAL A 416 -30.31 4.84 -6.44
CA VAL A 416 -29.65 3.54 -6.23
C VAL A 416 -29.66 3.20 -4.75
N ILE A 417 -29.73 1.91 -4.41
CA ILE A 417 -29.62 1.42 -3.03
C ILE A 417 -28.38 0.54 -2.92
N TRP A 418 -27.52 0.84 -1.95
CA TRP A 418 -26.38 -0.01 -1.61
C TRP A 418 -26.75 -0.96 -0.49
N TRP A 419 -26.94 -2.23 -0.84
CA TRP A 419 -27.40 -3.26 0.10
C TRP A 419 -26.32 -3.82 1.03
N GLY A 420 -25.04 -3.65 0.72
CA GLY A 420 -23.93 -4.02 1.59
C GLY A 420 -23.40 -2.83 2.39
N PHE A 421 -22.66 -3.12 3.45
CA PHE A 421 -21.83 -2.12 4.11
C PHE A 421 -20.81 -1.55 3.13
N SER A 422 -20.59 -0.24 3.19
CA SER A 422 -19.70 0.45 2.27
C SER A 422 -18.65 1.23 3.04
N SER A 423 -17.44 0.66 3.12
CA SER A 423 -16.25 1.36 3.61
C SER A 423 -15.91 2.49 2.65
N CYS A 424 -15.71 3.68 3.21
CA CYS A 424 -15.36 4.92 2.54
C CYS A 424 -14.22 5.59 3.31
N THR A 425 -13.53 6.52 2.67
CA THR A 425 -12.54 7.38 3.31
C THR A 425 -12.95 8.83 3.19
N ALA A 426 -12.68 9.64 4.22
CA ALA A 426 -12.80 11.10 4.12
C ALA A 426 -11.51 11.77 3.64
N SER A 427 -10.39 11.05 3.60
CA SER A 427 -9.09 11.57 3.19
C SER A 427 -8.93 11.44 1.67
N VAL A 428 -8.83 12.58 0.98
CA VAL A 428 -8.45 12.59 -0.44
C VAL A 428 -6.99 12.14 -0.60
N ALA A 429 -6.13 12.40 0.40
CA ALA A 429 -4.74 11.98 0.39
C ALA A 429 -4.58 10.45 0.41
N ASP A 430 -5.55 9.72 1.00
CA ASP A 430 -5.57 8.25 0.99
C ASP A 430 -5.85 7.69 -0.42
N LEU A 431 -6.56 8.45 -1.26
CA LEU A 431 -6.81 8.09 -2.65
C LEU A 431 -5.53 8.17 -3.51
N GLU A 432 -4.62 9.09 -3.19
CA GLU A 432 -3.37 9.31 -3.93
C GLU A 432 -2.18 8.53 -3.38
N SER A 433 -2.06 8.42 -2.05
CA SER A 433 -0.89 7.86 -1.37
C SER A 433 -0.84 6.34 -1.39
N LYS A 434 -2.00 5.69 -1.31
CA LYS A 434 -2.11 4.24 -1.45
C LYS A 434 -2.29 3.96 -2.94
N ARG A 435 -1.61 2.94 -3.49
CA ARG A 435 -1.71 2.41 -4.88
C ARG A 435 -3.11 1.87 -5.24
N VAL A 436 -4.14 2.55 -4.78
CA VAL A 436 -5.48 2.08 -4.52
C VAL A 436 -6.43 2.61 -5.58
N LEU A 437 -6.19 3.83 -6.06
CA LEU A 437 -6.63 4.27 -7.37
C LEU A 437 -5.51 3.91 -8.37
N GLY A 438 -5.59 2.73 -8.97
CA GLY A 438 -4.64 2.31 -10.00
C GLY A 438 -4.44 3.39 -11.08
N LYS A 439 -3.21 3.58 -11.56
CA LYS A 439 -2.89 4.63 -12.55
C LYS A 439 -3.38 4.29 -13.97
N LEU A 440 -3.68 3.01 -14.23
CA LEU A 440 -4.14 2.50 -15.53
C LEU A 440 -5.29 1.52 -15.33
N GLY A 441 -6.20 1.48 -16.30
CA GLY A 441 -7.35 0.58 -16.33
C GLY A 441 -8.66 1.25 -15.92
N PRO A 442 -9.81 0.65 -16.31
CA PRO A 442 -11.14 1.15 -16.00
C PRO A 442 -11.36 1.22 -14.50
N ARG A 443 -11.75 2.39 -14.00
CA ARG A 443 -11.98 2.61 -12.58
C ARG A 443 -13.11 3.59 -12.35
N THR A 444 -13.81 3.40 -11.24
CA THR A 444 -14.92 4.28 -10.84
C THR A 444 -14.66 4.83 -9.44
N LEU A 445 -14.65 6.15 -9.31
CA LEU A 445 -14.59 6.88 -8.04
C LEU A 445 -15.98 7.41 -7.69
N PHE A 446 -16.48 7.07 -6.52
CA PHE A 446 -17.68 7.61 -5.93
C PHE A 446 -17.31 8.77 -5.02
N SER A 447 -17.89 9.94 -5.29
CA SER A 447 -17.92 11.07 -4.38
C SER A 447 -19.31 11.16 -3.77
N ILE A 448 -19.41 11.00 -2.46
CA ILE A 448 -20.67 10.73 -1.77
C ILE A 448 -20.93 11.82 -0.74
N GLU A 449 -22.00 12.59 -0.93
CA GLU A 449 -22.57 13.47 0.08
C GLU A 449 -23.46 12.62 1.01
N CYS A 450 -22.99 12.28 2.22
CA CYS A 450 -23.70 11.44 3.19
C CYS A 450 -23.94 12.17 4.52
N PHE A 451 -25.02 11.79 5.21
CA PHE A 451 -25.35 12.25 6.56
C PHE A 451 -25.39 11.12 7.60
N SER A 452 -25.44 9.84 7.16
CA SER A 452 -25.53 8.69 8.06
C SER A 452 -24.19 7.97 8.32
N GLY A 453 -23.09 8.44 7.73
CA GLY A 453 -21.76 7.84 7.89
C GLY A 453 -21.32 7.72 9.35
N LYS A 454 -20.78 6.55 9.70
CA LYS A 454 -20.23 6.25 11.02
C LYS A 454 -18.71 6.28 10.99
N ASP A 455 -18.11 7.09 11.84
CA ASP A 455 -16.66 7.16 12.01
C ASP A 455 -16.19 5.94 12.82
N ILE A 456 -15.45 5.04 12.17
CA ILE A 456 -14.95 3.81 12.80
C ILE A 456 -13.43 3.83 13.01
N ARG A 457 -12.78 4.98 12.85
CA ARG A 457 -11.30 5.09 12.85
C ARG A 457 -10.65 4.51 14.09
N LYS A 458 -11.24 4.76 15.27
CA LYS A 458 -10.69 4.26 16.55
C LYS A 458 -10.92 2.76 16.78
N HIS A 459 -11.77 2.14 15.97
CA HIS A 459 -12.19 0.74 16.12
C HIS A 459 -11.82 -0.12 14.90
N SER A 460 -11.26 0.48 13.84
CA SER A 460 -10.78 -0.21 12.64
C SER A 460 -9.39 -0.83 12.87
N TYR A 461 -9.10 -1.91 12.15
CA TYR A 461 -7.80 -2.59 12.13
C TYR A 461 -6.66 -1.67 11.68
N ASN A 462 -6.97 -0.73 10.78
CA ASN A 462 -6.05 0.29 10.29
C ASN A 462 -6.57 1.70 10.64
N PRO A 463 -6.25 2.23 11.84
CA PRO A 463 -6.73 3.54 12.28
C PRO A 463 -6.28 4.72 11.41
N SER A 464 -5.25 4.54 10.58
CA SER A 464 -4.73 5.55 9.65
C SER A 464 -5.67 5.87 8.49
N ASP A 465 -6.66 5.03 8.22
CA ASP A 465 -7.35 5.00 6.91
C ASP A 465 -8.53 5.99 6.81
N ASP A 466 -8.67 6.84 7.82
CA ASP A 466 -9.74 7.82 7.97
C ASP A 466 -11.13 7.24 7.62
N GLU A 467 -11.34 5.98 8.04
CA GLU A 467 -12.41 5.10 7.56
C GLU A 467 -13.77 5.48 8.11
N ILE A 468 -14.72 5.64 7.19
CA ILE A 468 -16.13 5.92 7.46
C ILE A 468 -16.96 4.80 6.85
N LEU A 469 -17.86 4.24 7.65
CA LEU A 469 -18.71 3.13 7.22
C LEU A 469 -20.14 3.61 6.97
N LEU A 470 -20.67 3.28 5.80
CA LEU A 470 -22.09 3.44 5.48
C LEU A 470 -22.82 2.11 5.69
N CYS A 471 -23.97 2.17 6.35
CA CYS A 471 -24.81 1.02 6.65
C CYS A 471 -25.44 0.40 5.39
N PRO A 472 -25.82 -0.88 5.42
CA PRO A 472 -26.54 -1.52 4.33
C PRO A 472 -27.95 -0.93 4.17
N GLY A 473 -28.45 -0.92 2.94
CA GLY A 473 -29.74 -0.32 2.60
C GLY A 473 -29.71 1.20 2.51
N THR A 474 -28.53 1.82 2.37
CA THR A 474 -28.44 3.27 2.16
C THR A 474 -28.87 3.62 0.74
N GLN A 475 -29.74 4.64 0.61
CA GLN A 475 -30.26 5.11 -0.68
C GLN A 475 -29.53 6.38 -1.12
N PHE A 476 -29.17 6.43 -2.40
CA PHE A 476 -28.50 7.58 -3.01
C PHE A 476 -29.23 8.04 -4.26
N GLU A 477 -29.28 9.36 -4.46
CA GLU A 477 -29.57 9.98 -5.74
C GLU A 477 -28.27 10.21 -6.53
N ILE A 478 -28.30 9.91 -7.83
CA ILE A 478 -27.15 10.06 -8.71
C ILE A 478 -27.13 11.49 -9.25
N VAL A 479 -26.29 12.34 -8.66
CA VAL A 479 -26.21 13.78 -8.95
C VAL A 479 -25.51 14.03 -10.28
N SER A 480 -24.39 13.35 -10.51
CA SER A 480 -23.64 13.48 -11.76
C SER A 480 -22.79 12.25 -12.05
N CYS A 481 -22.48 12.05 -13.34
CA CYS A 481 -21.55 11.05 -13.83
C CYS A 481 -20.58 11.79 -14.75
N ILE A 482 -19.29 11.75 -14.43
CA ILE A 482 -18.22 12.46 -15.12
C ILE A 482 -17.27 11.40 -15.66
N ASP A 483 -17.03 11.41 -16.97
CA ASP A 483 -15.93 10.68 -17.58
C ASP A 483 -14.65 11.52 -17.47
N ALA A 484 -13.78 11.16 -16.54
CA ALA A 484 -12.49 11.79 -16.35
C ALA A 484 -11.43 11.05 -17.19
N ARG A 485 -10.44 11.81 -17.67
CA ARG A 485 -9.40 11.28 -18.56
C ARG A 485 -8.68 10.07 -17.94
N ALA A 486 -8.17 9.19 -18.81
CA ALA A 486 -7.42 7.99 -18.46
C ALA A 486 -8.26 6.91 -17.75
N ASP A 487 -9.44 6.58 -18.29
CA ASP A 487 -10.31 5.48 -17.85
C ASP A 487 -10.87 5.64 -16.41
N LEU A 488 -11.01 6.88 -15.93
CA LEU A 488 -11.55 7.18 -14.60
C LEU A 488 -12.97 7.75 -14.72
N HIS A 489 -13.96 7.03 -14.23
CA HIS A 489 -15.31 7.55 -14.11
C HIS A 489 -15.54 8.07 -12.69
N ILE A 490 -16.03 9.30 -12.55
CA ILE A 490 -16.39 9.88 -11.26
C ILE A 490 -17.91 9.96 -11.17
N ILE A 491 -18.49 9.32 -10.16
CA ILE A 491 -19.93 9.31 -9.92
C ILE A 491 -20.19 10.07 -8.62
N GLN A 492 -20.99 11.14 -8.72
CA GLN A 492 -21.42 11.90 -7.55
C GLN A 492 -22.76 11.36 -7.05
N LEU A 493 -22.79 10.98 -5.78
CA LEU A 493 -23.94 10.43 -5.09
C LEU A 493 -24.33 11.37 -3.96
N LYS A 494 -25.63 11.53 -3.75
CA LYS A 494 -26.18 12.22 -2.59
C LYS A 494 -27.10 11.29 -1.82
N GLU A 495 -26.81 11.09 -0.55
CA GLU A 495 -27.64 10.26 0.31
C GLU A 495 -29.05 10.88 0.45
N THR A 496 -30.07 10.04 0.30
CA THR A 496 -31.48 10.41 0.42
C THR A 496 -32.16 9.50 1.43
N LYS A 497 -33.20 9.99 2.10
CA LYS A 497 -33.97 9.18 3.04
C LYS A 497 -35.03 8.38 2.28
N PRO A 498 -35.02 7.04 2.34
CA PRO A 498 -36.06 6.24 1.73
C PRO A 498 -37.41 6.46 2.45
N PRO A 499 -38.55 6.22 1.77
CA PRO A 499 -39.88 6.40 2.35
C PRO A 499 -40.17 5.45 3.53
N PHE A 500 -39.42 4.35 3.64
CA PHE A 500 -39.48 3.38 4.74
C PHE A 500 -38.07 2.90 5.09
N PRO A 501 -37.81 2.46 6.34
CA PRO A 501 -36.50 1.97 6.74
C PRO A 501 -36.14 0.69 5.98
N LEU A 502 -35.10 0.76 5.15
CA LEU A 502 -34.55 -0.39 4.41
C LEU A 502 -33.69 -1.29 5.31
N LEU A 503 -33.26 -0.77 6.46
CA LEU A 503 -32.59 -1.47 7.55
C LEU A 503 -33.36 -1.19 8.83
N VAL A 504 -33.89 -2.23 9.48
CA VAL A 504 -34.72 -2.06 10.68
C VAL A 504 -33.86 -1.57 11.85
N PRO A 505 -34.14 -0.40 12.47
CA PRO A 505 -33.29 0.13 13.53
C PRO A 505 -33.24 -0.81 14.73
N VAL A 506 -32.07 -0.90 15.36
CA VAL A 506 -31.94 -1.61 16.64
C VAL A 506 -32.67 -0.82 17.73
N PRO A 507 -33.52 -1.44 18.57
CA PRO A 507 -34.17 -0.75 19.67
C PRO A 507 -33.13 -0.09 20.58
N HIS A 508 -33.34 1.18 20.94
CA HIS A 508 -32.52 1.87 21.92
C HIS A 508 -32.72 1.19 23.28
N PHE A 509 -31.71 0.48 23.76
CA PHE A 509 -31.59 0.21 25.19
C PHE A 509 -31.01 1.47 25.80
N GLU A 510 -31.85 2.30 26.42
CA GLU A 510 -31.34 3.17 27.47
C GLU A 510 -30.63 2.27 28.50
N PRO A 511 -29.45 2.65 29.00
CA PRO A 511 -28.83 1.91 30.09
C PRO A 511 -29.70 2.09 31.33
N SER A 512 -30.72 1.24 31.49
CA SER A 512 -31.40 1.08 32.76
C SER A 512 -30.34 0.70 33.78
N LEU A 513 -30.24 1.49 34.86
CA LEU A 513 -29.56 1.08 36.09
C LEU A 513 -30.01 -0.34 36.43
N TYR A 514 -29.20 -1.34 36.11
CA TYR A 514 -29.34 -2.65 36.72
C TYR A 514 -28.46 -2.67 37.98
N PRO A 515 -29.06 -2.93 39.16
CA PRO A 515 -28.35 -2.94 40.42
C PRO A 515 -27.66 -4.30 40.58
N PHE A 516 -26.45 -4.47 40.07
CA PHE A 516 -25.57 -5.55 40.53
C PHE A 516 -24.09 -5.24 40.30
N ALA A 517 -23.61 -4.19 40.96
CA ALA A 517 -22.19 -4.03 41.25
C ALA A 517 -22.02 -4.13 42.76
N MET A 518 -21.86 -5.36 43.25
CA MET A 518 -21.44 -5.59 44.63
C MET A 518 -19.98 -5.13 44.75
N LYS A 519 -19.81 -3.99 45.42
CA LYS A 519 -18.56 -3.29 45.70
C LYS A 519 -17.49 -4.25 46.23
N HIS A 520 -16.31 -4.26 45.63
CA HIS A 520 -15.04 -4.48 46.32
C HIS A 520 -14.04 -3.43 45.83
N SER A 521 -13.97 -2.33 46.57
CA SER A 521 -12.81 -1.43 46.56
C SER A 521 -12.75 -0.77 47.95
N MET A 522 -11.90 -1.33 48.82
CA MET A 522 -11.49 -0.65 50.04
C MET A 522 -10.30 0.25 49.69
N ALA A 523 -10.54 1.56 49.73
CA ALA A 523 -9.49 2.57 49.84
C ALA A 523 -9.27 2.90 51.32
N CYS A 524 -8.01 3.08 51.67
CA CYS A 524 -7.46 3.38 52.99
C CYS A 524 -7.67 4.86 53.36
N ALA A 525 -8.20 5.15 54.57
CA ALA A 525 -7.99 6.41 55.32
C ALA A 525 -8.55 6.34 56.77
N SER A 526 -7.66 6.09 57.73
CA SER A 526 -7.53 6.57 59.13
C SER A 526 -8.75 7.00 60.01
N LEU A 527 -8.99 6.19 61.07
CA LEU A 527 -9.11 6.44 62.55
C LEU A 527 -10.20 7.41 63.12
N PRO A 528 -10.67 7.27 64.40
CA PRO A 528 -10.06 6.56 65.55
C PRO A 528 -10.97 5.66 66.44
N SER A 529 -10.29 4.98 67.37
CA SER A 529 -10.67 4.15 68.53
C SER A 529 -11.98 4.42 69.31
N ASN A 530 -12.75 3.37 69.64
CA ASN A 530 -12.90 2.84 71.02
C ASN A 530 -13.96 1.73 71.18
N GLN A 531 -13.63 0.76 72.05
CA GLN A 531 -14.48 -0.07 72.91
C GLN A 531 -15.35 -1.21 72.33
N SER A 532 -14.82 -2.43 72.54
CA SER A 532 -15.45 -3.59 73.17
C SER A 532 -16.98 -3.60 73.35
N THR A 533 -17.66 -4.59 72.76
CA THR A 533 -18.71 -5.37 73.46
C THR A 533 -18.85 -6.75 72.82
N ILE A 534 -18.69 -7.76 73.67
CA ILE A 534 -18.98 -9.18 73.46
C ILE A 534 -20.50 -9.36 73.35
N THR A 535 -21.01 -10.05 72.32
CA THR A 535 -22.20 -10.89 72.49
C THR A 535 -22.19 -12.10 71.56
N ARG A 536 -22.22 -13.25 72.20
CA ARG A 536 -22.28 -14.63 71.73
C ARG A 536 -23.73 -15.00 71.42
N ALA A 537 -24.02 -15.66 70.29
CA ALA A 537 -25.04 -16.71 70.22
C ALA A 537 -25.05 -17.48 68.88
N ARG A 538 -24.85 -18.81 69.00
CA ARG A 538 -25.44 -19.94 68.22
C ARG A 538 -25.19 -19.93 66.71
N GLY A 539 -24.39 -20.82 66.11
CA GLY A 539 -24.13 -22.23 66.43
C GLY A 539 -24.93 -23.10 65.46
N TYR A 540 -24.29 -23.58 64.40
CA TYR A 540 -24.56 -24.84 63.69
C TYR A 540 -23.33 -25.16 62.82
N GLU A 541 -22.53 -26.14 63.25
CA GLU A 541 -21.56 -26.86 62.42
C GLU A 541 -22.31 -27.81 61.50
N ILE A 542 -21.97 -27.82 60.20
CA ILE A 542 -22.03 -29.04 59.39
C ILE A 542 -20.71 -29.17 58.64
N ILE A 543 -20.16 -30.36 58.80
CA ILE A 543 -18.83 -30.85 58.45
C ILE A 543 -18.72 -31.08 56.94
N TYR A 544 -17.61 -30.61 56.37
CA TYR A 544 -17.11 -30.96 55.04
C TYR A 544 -16.64 -32.43 55.04
N ILE A 545 -17.10 -33.22 54.07
CA ILE A 545 -16.47 -34.47 53.67
C ILE A 545 -15.93 -34.26 52.26
N ASP A 546 -14.61 -34.16 52.19
CA ASP A 546 -13.81 -34.23 50.97
C ASP A 546 -13.49 -35.70 50.69
N SER A 547 -13.52 -36.12 49.42
CA SER A 547 -13.24 -37.52 49.02
C SER A 547 -12.67 -37.57 47.61
N ASN A 548 -11.36 -37.31 47.55
CA ASN A 548 -10.31 -37.97 46.77
C ASN A 548 -10.62 -38.64 45.42
N ASP A 549 -10.01 -38.01 44.43
CA ASP A 549 -9.25 -38.56 43.30
C ASP A 549 -8.50 -39.90 43.59
N PRO A 550 -8.57 -40.93 42.73
CA PRO A 550 -7.81 -42.16 42.87
C PRO A 550 -6.71 -42.27 41.82
N ASN A 551 -5.44 -42.21 42.23
CA ASN A 551 -4.43 -43.04 41.57
C ASN A 551 -3.16 -43.25 42.41
N ASP A 552 -2.80 -44.53 42.45
CA ASP A 552 -1.43 -45.04 42.48
C ASP A 552 -0.72 -45.10 43.84
N LYS A 553 -0.82 -46.28 44.48
CA LYS A 553 0.32 -47.17 44.77
C LYS A 553 -0.02 -48.21 45.84
N SER A 554 0.01 -49.49 45.49
CA SER A 554 0.63 -50.50 46.35
C SER A 554 0.89 -51.79 45.58
N ASN A 555 2.17 -52.12 45.40
CA ASN A 555 2.58 -53.51 45.34
C ASN A 555 4.00 -53.65 45.88
N THR A 556 4.11 -54.04 47.15
CA THR A 556 5.22 -54.87 47.65
C THR A 556 4.74 -55.76 48.80
N LYS A 557 4.73 -57.06 48.51
CA LYS A 557 5.09 -58.22 49.36
C LYS A 557 4.19 -58.56 50.57
N SER A 558 3.62 -59.76 50.54
CA SER A 558 4.13 -60.94 51.26
C SER A 558 3.04 -61.99 51.44
N THR A 559 3.44 -63.26 51.23
CA THR A 559 2.80 -64.55 51.61
C THR A 559 1.56 -65.01 50.87
#